data_AF-A0A225VMQ5-F1
#
_entry.id   AF-A0A225VMQ5-F1
#
_cell.length_a   1.000
_cell.length_b   1.000
_cell.length_c   1.000
_cell.angle_alpha   90.00
_cell.angle_beta   90.00
_cell.angle_gamma   90.00
#
_symmetry.space_group_name_H-M   'P 1'
#
loop_
_entity.id
_entity.type
_entity.pdbx_description
1 polymer ?
#
loop_
_entity_poly.entity_id
_entity_poly.type
_entity_poly.pdbx_seq_one_letter_code
_entity_poly.pdbx_strand_id
1 'polypeptide(L)'
;MGTGDVKLKIKDTKGNDRIITLNNVLYAPELKFNLLSVRQAVESDYKITFPNAKKCVLFFAHRTKFEAKTGEGTPLYQFNARPADTYQADHVANSGSG
;
A
#
# COMPACT_ATOMS: atom_id res chain seq x y z
N MET A 1 -0.52 -21.65 -3.70
CA MET A 1 -0.12 -20.31 -3.23
C MET A 1 0.59 -19.62 -4.39
N GLY A 2 0.20 -18.40 -4.74
CA GLY A 2 0.77 -17.66 -5.87
C GLY A 2 1.41 -16.37 -5.41
N THR A 3 2.47 -15.95 -6.08
CA THR A 3 3.06 -14.62 -5.94
C THR A 3 2.96 -13.89 -7.27
N GLY A 4 2.82 -12.56 -7.22
CA GLY A 4 2.76 -11.74 -8.42
C GLY A 4 2.97 -10.27 -8.13
N ASP A 5 3.04 -9.47 -9.19
CA ASP A 5 3.24 -8.04 -9.07
C ASP A 5 1.90 -7.31 -9.17
N VAL A 6 1.70 -6.36 -8.26
CA VAL A 6 0.45 -5.58 -8.17
C VAL A 6 0.75 -4.12 -8.45
N LYS A 7 0.02 -3.52 -9.40
CA LYS A 7 0.09 -2.09 -9.67
C LYS A 7 -1.06 -1.39 -8.98
N LEU A 8 -0.73 -0.41 -8.16
CA LEU A 8 -1.69 0.34 -7.37
C LEU A 8 -1.67 1.81 -7.78
N LYS A 9 -2.84 2.36 -8.06
CA LYS A 9 -3.08 3.79 -8.15
C LYS A 9 -3.33 4.34 -6.75
N ILE A 10 -2.48 5.27 -6.32
CA ILE A 10 -2.55 5.95 -5.03
C ILE A 10 -2.59 7.47 -5.25
N LYS A 11 -3.04 8.21 -4.24
CA LYS A 11 -2.92 9.68 -4.24
C LYS A 11 -1.66 10.10 -3.51
N ASP A 12 -0.83 10.90 -4.18
CA ASP A 12 0.32 11.52 -3.53
C ASP A 12 -0.10 12.62 -2.55
N THR A 13 0.83 13.14 -1.74
CA THR A 13 0.53 14.21 -0.77
C THR A 13 0.08 15.52 -1.40
N LYS A 14 0.19 15.67 -2.74
CA LYS A 14 -0.31 16.81 -3.50
C LYS A 14 -1.67 16.53 -4.16
N GLY A 15 -2.25 15.35 -3.93
CA GLY A 15 -3.54 14.91 -4.46
C GLY A 15 -3.50 14.30 -5.86
N ASN A 16 -2.32 14.20 -6.49
CA ASN A 16 -2.19 13.63 -7.83
C ASN A 16 -2.22 12.12 -7.78
N ASP A 17 -2.82 11.50 -8.79
CA ASP A 17 -2.77 10.06 -8.95
C ASP A 17 -1.36 9.62 -9.38
N ARG A 18 -0.83 8.60 -8.70
CA ARG A 18 0.45 7.96 -8.99
C ARG A 18 0.26 6.46 -9.05
N ILE A 19 1.02 5.81 -9.92
CA ILE A 19 1.09 4.35 -9.96
C ILE A 19 2.34 3.92 -9.20
N ILE A 20 2.17 2.98 -8.28
CA ILE A 20 3.25 2.25 -7.61
C ILE A 20 3.12 0.77 -7.97
N THR A 21 4.25 0.07 -7.96
CA THR A 21 4.27 -1.39 -8.18
C THR A 21 4.81 -2.05 -6.93
N LEU A 22 4.04 -2.98 -6.38
CA LEU A 22 4.48 -3.89 -5.33
C LEU A 22 4.90 -5.19 -6.02
N ASN A 23 6.18 -5.53 -5.92
CA ASN A 23 6.72 -6.74 -6.53
C ASN A 23 6.63 -7.93 -5.55
N ASN A 24 6.46 -9.13 -6.09
CA ASN A 24 6.45 -10.38 -5.31
C ASN A 24 5.44 -10.36 -4.13
N VAL A 25 4.21 -9.94 -4.43
CA VAL A 25 3.10 -9.91 -3.48
C VAL A 25 2.52 -11.32 -3.35
N LEU A 26 2.34 -11.79 -2.11
CA LEU A 26 1.69 -13.06 -1.83
C LEU A 26 0.17 -12.95 -1.97
N TYR A 27 -0.42 -13.83 -2.78
CA TYR A 27 -1.87 -13.94 -2.86
C TYR A 27 -2.44 -14.66 -1.63
N ALA A 28 -3.28 -13.95 -0.87
CA ALA A 28 -3.92 -14.42 0.36
C ALA A 28 -5.44 -14.15 0.30
N PRO A 29 -6.25 -15.06 -0.26
CA PRO A 29 -7.68 -14.82 -0.51
C PRO A 29 -8.51 -14.65 0.76
N GLU A 30 -8.05 -15.17 1.88
CA GLU A 30 -8.73 -15.05 3.18
C GLU A 30 -8.61 -13.65 3.80
N LEU A 31 -7.68 -12.81 3.30
CA LEU A 31 -7.53 -11.45 3.78
C LEU A 31 -8.48 -10.49 3.06
N LYS A 32 -9.26 -9.75 3.84
CA LYS A 32 -10.16 -8.69 3.34
C LYS A 32 -9.44 -7.38 2.99
N PHE A 33 -8.13 -7.30 3.21
CA PHE A 33 -7.29 -6.14 2.93
C PHE A 33 -5.86 -6.58 2.61
N ASN A 34 -5.10 -5.68 1.97
CA ASN A 34 -3.69 -5.92 1.68
C ASN A 34 -2.82 -5.52 2.88
N LEU A 35 -1.80 -6.34 3.16
CA LEU A 35 -0.77 -6.02 4.14
C LEU A 35 0.55 -5.74 3.43
N LEU A 36 1.16 -4.60 3.74
CA LEU A 36 2.50 -4.24 3.26
C LEU A 36 3.52 -4.48 4.37
N SER A 37 4.40 -5.44 4.18
CA SER A 37 5.52 -5.67 5.10
C SER A 37 6.51 -4.51 5.02
N VAL A 38 6.81 -3.88 6.17
CA VAL A 38 7.81 -2.80 6.26
C VAL A 38 9.18 -3.27 5.81
N ARG A 39 9.58 -4.50 6.20
CA ARG A 39 10.89 -5.06 5.83
C ARG A 39 11.01 -5.21 4.31
N GLN A 40 10.00 -5.79 3.68
CA GLN A 40 9.96 -5.98 2.23
C GLN A 40 9.91 -4.64 1.49
N ALA A 41 9.12 -3.68 1.98
CA ALA A 41 9.03 -2.36 1.39
C ALA A 41 10.40 -1.65 1.38
N VAL A 42 11.13 -1.68 2.49
CA VAL A 42 12.46 -1.06 2.59
C VAL A 42 13.51 -1.73 1.68
N GLU A 43 13.33 -3.01 1.34
CA GLU A 43 14.15 -3.68 0.28
C GLU A 43 13.76 -3.27 -1.13
N SER A 44 12.50 -2.86 -1.33
CA SER A 44 11.88 -2.61 -2.64
C SER A 44 11.71 -1.11 -2.93
N ASP A 45 12.72 -0.29 -2.60
CA ASP A 45 12.79 1.16 -2.84
C ASP A 45 11.82 2.05 -2.05
N TYR A 46 11.26 1.57 -0.94
CA TYR A 46 10.52 2.44 -0.02
C TYR A 46 11.43 3.02 1.06
N LYS A 47 11.32 4.34 1.27
CA LYS A 47 11.71 4.97 2.53
C LYS A 47 10.45 5.25 3.34
N ILE A 48 10.37 4.69 4.55
CA ILE A 48 9.24 4.87 5.45
C ILE A 48 9.69 5.67 6.66
N THR A 49 8.95 6.72 7.02
CA THR A 49 9.16 7.46 8.26
C THR A 49 7.90 7.46 9.11
N PHE A 50 8.08 7.52 10.42
CA PHE A 50 6.99 7.55 11.41
C PHE A 50 7.08 8.85 12.20
N PRO A 51 6.56 9.98 11.67
CA PRO A 51 6.63 11.27 12.36
C PRO A 51 5.96 11.25 13.74
N ASN A 52 4.94 10.39 13.92
CA ASN A 52 4.31 10.09 15.19
C ASN A 52 3.49 8.79 15.07
N ALA A 53 2.91 8.34 16.18
CA ALA A 53 2.12 7.11 16.21
C ALA A 53 0.86 7.12 15.32
N LYS A 54 0.33 8.31 14.94
CA LYS A 54 -0.93 8.45 14.17
C LYS A 54 -0.75 8.42 12.65
N LYS A 55 0.48 8.52 12.14
CA LYS A 55 0.74 8.47 10.70
C LYS A 55 2.12 7.95 10.34
N CYS A 56 2.22 7.31 9.19
CA CYS A 56 3.49 7.04 8.53
C CYS A 56 3.52 7.68 7.13
N VAL A 57 4.73 8.04 6.69
CA VAL A 57 4.98 8.65 5.39
C VAL A 57 5.81 7.67 4.58
N LEU A 58 5.33 7.33 3.39
CA LEU A 58 6.01 6.45 2.45
C LEU A 58 6.55 7.27 1.28
N PHE A 59 7.80 7.01 0.92
CA PHE A 59 8.44 7.52 -0.29
C PHE A 59 8.80 6.33 -1.17
N PHE A 60 8.14 6.20 -2.31
CA PHE A 60 8.45 5.17 -3.31
C PHE A 60 9.37 5.74 -4.38
N ALA A 61 10.45 5.02 -4.69
CA ALA A 61 11.42 5.34 -5.74
C ALA A 61 11.91 6.81 -5.68
N HIS A 62 12.02 7.37 -4.47
CA HIS A 62 12.37 8.77 -4.19
C HIS A 62 11.50 9.86 -4.86
N ARG A 63 10.38 9.51 -5.48
CA ARG A 63 9.57 10.43 -6.30
C ARG A 63 8.15 10.55 -5.79
N THR A 64 7.55 9.44 -5.39
CA THR A 64 6.16 9.40 -4.97
C THR A 64 6.07 9.39 -3.46
N LYS A 65 5.61 10.51 -2.88
CA LYS A 65 5.35 10.64 -1.45
C LYS A 65 3.85 10.47 -1.19
N PHE A 66 3.50 9.60 -0.25
CA PHE A 66 2.12 9.45 0.21
C PHE A 66 2.08 9.13 1.71
N GLU A 67 0.91 9.29 2.31
CA GLU A 67 0.71 9.14 3.75
C GLU A 67 -0.28 8.00 4.03
N ALA A 68 0.01 7.24 5.07
CA ALA A 68 -0.91 6.32 5.70
C ALA A 68 -1.20 6.81 7.12
N LYS A 69 -2.47 6.73 7.54
CA LYS A 69 -2.91 7.14 8.87
C LYS A 69 -3.29 5.92 9.68
N THR A 70 -3.18 5.97 11.00
CA THR A 70 -3.70 4.89 11.84
C THR A 70 -5.19 4.70 11.56
N GLY A 71 -5.57 3.46 11.26
CA GLY A 71 -6.97 3.09 11.05
C GLY A 71 -7.78 3.22 12.33
N GLU A 72 -9.08 3.45 12.21
CA GLU A 72 -9.96 3.47 13.38
C GLU A 72 -10.05 2.08 14.00
N GLY A 73 -9.84 1.99 15.32
CA GLY A 73 -9.97 0.73 16.06
C GLY A 73 -8.87 -0.30 15.83
N THR A 74 -7.84 0.00 15.02
CA THR A 74 -6.79 -0.96 14.65
C THR A 74 -5.38 -0.38 14.85
N PRO A 75 -4.39 -1.19 15.26
CA PRO A 75 -2.99 -0.76 15.35
C PRO A 75 -2.27 -0.68 13.99
N LEU A 76 -3.01 -0.60 12.87
CA LEU A 76 -2.47 -0.59 11.51
C LEU A 76 -2.50 0.81 10.89
N TYR A 77 -1.46 1.15 10.12
CA TYR A 77 -1.47 2.29 9.22
C TYR A 77 -2.17 1.92 7.91
N GLN A 78 -3.11 2.75 7.48
CA GLN A 78 -3.95 2.56 6.30
C GLN A 78 -3.80 3.73 5.33
N PHE A 79 -3.72 3.41 4.04
CA PHE A 79 -3.81 4.38 2.95
C PHE A 79 -4.75 3.83 1.88
N ASN A 80 -5.36 4.73 1.12
CA ASN A 80 -6.26 4.34 0.04
C ASN A 80 -5.44 4.05 -1.23
N ALA A 81 -5.68 2.86 -1.78
CA ALA A 81 -5.14 2.43 -3.05
C ALA A 81 -6.24 1.80 -3.89
N ARG A 82 -6.13 1.91 -5.21
CA ARG A 82 -6.99 1.22 -6.16
C ARG A 82 -6.12 0.42 -7.13
N PRO A 83 -6.60 -0.68 -7.70
CA PRO A 83 -5.94 -1.34 -8.82
C PRO A 83 -5.67 -0.32 -9.94
N ALA A 84 -4.48 -0.37 -10.55
CA ALA A 84 -4.17 0.49 -11.69
C ALA A 84 -4.96 0.07 -12.95
N ASP A 85 -5.17 -1.24 -13.09
CA ASP A 85 -5.76 -1.87 -14.27
C ASP A 85 -6.96 -2.75 -13.86
N THR A 86 -7.96 -2.89 -14.73
CA THR A 86 -9.20 -3.66 -14.44
C THR A 86 -8.93 -5.14 -14.17
N TYR A 87 -7.90 -5.72 -14.76
CA TYR A 87 -7.52 -7.13 -14.55
C TYR A 87 -6.98 -7.41 -13.14
N GLN A 88 -6.43 -6.39 -12.47
CA GLN A 88 -5.94 -6.52 -11.09
C GLN A 88 -7.05 -6.27 -10.06
N ALA A 89 -8.25 -5.85 -10.48
CA ALA A 89 -9.35 -5.54 -9.57
C ALA A 89 -9.90 -6.77 -8.84
N ASP A 90 -9.85 -7.95 -9.47
CA ASP A 90 -10.35 -9.20 -8.89
C ASP A 90 -9.39 -9.83 -7.87
N HIS A 91 -8.13 -9.34 -7.81
CA HIS A 91 -7.07 -9.92 -6.99
C HIS A 91 -6.54 -8.97 -5.92
N VAL A 92 -7.06 -7.74 -5.85
CA VAL A 92 -6.65 -6.73 -4.89
C VAL A 92 -7.83 -6.40 -3.99
N ALA A 93 -7.68 -6.67 -2.69
CA ALA A 93 -8.66 -6.26 -1.71
C ALA A 93 -8.82 -4.72 -1.73
N ASN A 94 -10.06 -4.27 -1.94
CA ASN A 94 -10.38 -2.87 -2.25
C ASN A 94 -10.92 -2.09 -1.03
N SER A 95 -11.24 -2.76 0.08
CA SER A 95 -11.58 -2.15 1.35
C SER A 95 -11.57 -3.19 2.48
N GLY A 96 -11.03 -2.80 3.63
CA GLY A 96 -11.14 -3.57 4.86
C GLY A 96 -10.82 -2.67 6.06
N SER A 97 -11.76 -2.59 7.00
CA SER A 97 -11.49 -2.15 8.36
C SER A 97 -10.88 -3.34 9.11
N GLY A 98 -9.64 -3.16 9.56
CA GLY A 98 -8.99 -4.11 10.47
C GLY A 98 -9.52 -3.99 11.88
#